data_AF-A0AA42YE27-F1
#
_entry.id   AF-A0AA42YE27-F1
#
_cell.length_a   1.000
_cell.length_b   1.000
_cell.length_c   1.000
_cell.angle_alpha   90.00
_cell.angle_beta   90.00
_cell.angle_gamma   90.00
#
_symmetry.space_group_name_H-M   'P 1'
#
loop_
_entity.id
_entity.type
_entity.pdbx_description
1 polymer ?
#
loop_
_entity_poly.entity_id
_entity_poly.type
_entity_poly.pdbx_seq_one_letter_code
_entity_poly.pdbx_strand_id
1 'polypeptide(L)'
;MSQPSQPLLRHAALAAALVLLPLTARAQLPPPPEPPGNPVTAAKVNLGKVLFWDEQISSTRTVSCGTCHLPEVGGEDPRSGVDPLAVNPGPDGVFETLPCAPADPVCDDVFGSPGVPLSGADGLYDWSTHFGLLPQVTRRKTVSSINAGYSDTLFWDGRAPEVFVDPVTMNVVLPSGAALESQAVGPPTSDVEMGHVDRVWTDVLARIDASVPLALSPEVPADLLAWIGGRSYAQLFAEAFPSEGITAPNVAMAIASYERTQFTNQSPFDDFIGGDNDAMTAQEIAGRGVFTGAGLCDNCHQNALMSDNTFRYTGVRPQDEDQGRMEVTGDPLDEGQMRVPSLRNLELRAPYMHNGRFATIEEVIEFYDRGGDFTGSNLDPSIQALELTQQQKDDLLAFLTRPLTDPRLAAGEFPFDRPTLYTESSRVPVIEGAGLPGSGGLVPEVVALEPPLVGNPSFTVGVWNGLGGADAWLLIDDQDPGLTRPGTADFHIEMISLDGAGEGDGFGSVSIPIPNDPALAGKEWFGRWYVIDTGGGSDEAVSKVFRFKTFEIQQQTAIFADGFESGDTSAWSATVP
;
A
#
# COMPACT_ATOMS: atom_id res chain seq x y z
N MET A 1 -88.82 -42.44 -4.32
CA MET A 1 -87.68 -42.84 -3.47
C MET A 1 -86.41 -42.76 -4.30
N SER A 2 -85.30 -42.38 -3.66
CA SER A 2 -83.92 -42.20 -4.15
C SER A 2 -83.63 -41.05 -5.13
N GLN A 3 -83.18 -39.92 -4.56
CA GLN A 3 -82.27 -38.98 -5.23
C GLN A 3 -80.89 -39.63 -5.44
N PRO A 4 -80.19 -39.31 -6.55
CA PRO A 4 -78.75 -39.45 -6.67
C PRO A 4 -78.04 -38.13 -6.34
N SER A 5 -76.92 -38.21 -5.63
CA SER A 5 -76.06 -37.08 -5.29
C SER A 5 -75.17 -36.68 -6.48
N GLN A 6 -75.14 -35.38 -6.79
CA GLN A 6 -74.09 -34.73 -7.59
C GLN A 6 -73.63 -33.41 -6.88
N PRO A 7 -72.71 -32.60 -7.44
CA PRO A 7 -71.35 -32.44 -6.91
C PRO A 7 -71.12 -30.99 -6.42
N LEU A 8 -69.96 -30.71 -5.81
CA LEU A 8 -69.53 -29.33 -5.59
C LEU A 8 -68.21 -29.08 -6.31
N LEU A 9 -68.32 -28.41 -7.46
CA LEU A 9 -67.23 -27.66 -8.09
C LEU A 9 -66.90 -26.44 -7.20
N ARG A 10 -65.67 -26.35 -6.71
CA ARG A 10 -65.11 -25.10 -6.20
C ARG A 10 -64.36 -24.41 -7.33
N HIS A 11 -64.83 -23.22 -7.70
CA HIS A 11 -64.17 -22.31 -8.62
C HIS A 11 -62.96 -21.69 -7.91
N ALA A 12 -61.75 -21.92 -8.42
CA ALA A 12 -60.57 -21.14 -8.04
C ALA A 12 -60.48 -19.94 -8.98
N ALA A 13 -60.65 -18.74 -8.44
CA ALA A 13 -60.43 -17.50 -9.15
C ALA A 13 -58.91 -17.29 -9.33
N LEU A 14 -58.46 -17.24 -10.59
CA LEU A 14 -57.11 -16.79 -10.95
C LEU A 14 -57.07 -15.26 -10.80
N ALA A 15 -56.44 -14.77 -9.74
CA ALA A 15 -56.02 -13.37 -9.66
C ALA A 15 -54.60 -13.28 -10.22
N ALA A 16 -54.45 -12.71 -11.40
CA ALA A 16 -53.14 -12.31 -11.93
C ALA A 16 -52.64 -11.11 -11.11
N ALA A 17 -51.77 -11.38 -10.14
CA ALA A 17 -51.00 -10.34 -9.48
C ALA A 17 -49.93 -9.88 -10.47
N LEU A 18 -50.19 -8.77 -11.15
CA LEU A 18 -49.17 -8.00 -11.84
C LEU A 18 -48.25 -7.44 -10.74
N VAL A 19 -47.14 -8.11 -10.48
CA VAL A 19 -46.10 -7.59 -9.60
C VAL A 19 -45.47 -6.41 -10.32
N LEU A 20 -45.94 -5.21 -9.97
CA LEU A 20 -45.16 -3.99 -10.14
C LEU A 20 -43.98 -4.11 -9.18
N LEU A 21 -42.88 -4.72 -9.64
CA LEU A 21 -41.58 -4.47 -9.04
C LEU A 21 -41.36 -2.96 -9.11
N PRO A 22 -41.10 -2.26 -7.99
CA PRO A 22 -40.63 -0.89 -8.10
C PRO A 22 -39.33 -0.94 -8.90
N LEU A 23 -39.26 -0.18 -10.00
CA LEU A 23 -38.00 0.20 -10.64
C LEU A 23 -37.25 1.13 -9.66
N THR A 24 -36.79 0.59 -8.54
CA THR A 24 -35.66 1.14 -7.79
C THR A 24 -34.50 0.23 -8.15
N ALA A 25 -34.01 0.38 -9.38
CA ALA A 25 -32.73 -0.18 -9.78
C ALA A 25 -31.67 0.46 -8.87
N ARG A 26 -30.97 -0.38 -8.12
CA ARG A 26 -30.00 -0.02 -7.07
C ARG A 26 -29.04 1.07 -7.53
N ALA A 27 -29.06 2.21 -6.87
CA ALA A 27 -28.12 3.31 -7.09
C ALA A 27 -26.84 3.17 -6.23
N GLN A 28 -26.40 1.94 -6.01
CA GLN A 28 -25.15 1.64 -5.28
C GLN A 28 -24.24 0.86 -6.22
N LEU A 29 -22.93 1.10 -6.15
CA LEU A 29 -21.95 0.28 -6.86
C LEU A 29 -22.19 -1.21 -6.53
N PRO A 30 -22.44 -2.06 -7.55
CA PRO A 30 -22.53 -3.50 -7.33
C PRO A 30 -21.14 -4.03 -6.96
N PRO A 31 -21.02 -5.21 -6.33
CA PRO A 31 -19.71 -5.80 -6.08
C PRO A 31 -18.83 -5.85 -7.33
N PRO A 32 -17.49 -5.69 -7.20
CA PRO A 32 -16.57 -5.77 -8.33
C PRO A 32 -16.71 -7.09 -9.10
N PRO A 33 -16.49 -7.08 -10.43
CA PRO A 33 -16.49 -8.29 -11.23
C PRO A 33 -15.36 -9.24 -10.79
N GLU A 34 -15.68 -10.54 -10.78
CA GLU A 34 -14.72 -11.61 -10.52
C GLU A 34 -14.44 -12.42 -11.81
N PRO A 35 -13.18 -12.79 -12.08
CA PRO A 35 -12.86 -13.62 -13.24
C PRO A 35 -13.33 -15.06 -12.96
N PRO A 36 -13.88 -15.78 -13.96
CA PRO A 36 -14.42 -17.13 -13.74
C PRO A 36 -13.42 -18.16 -13.16
N GLY A 37 -12.12 -17.97 -13.40
CA GLY A 37 -11.06 -18.82 -12.85
C GLY A 37 -10.63 -18.48 -11.42
N ASN A 38 -11.07 -17.33 -10.88
CA ASN A 38 -10.83 -16.93 -9.49
C ASN A 38 -12.10 -16.37 -8.85
N PRO A 39 -13.13 -17.20 -8.62
CA PRO A 39 -14.31 -16.77 -7.86
C PRO A 39 -13.90 -16.41 -6.43
N VAL A 40 -14.49 -15.34 -5.91
CA VAL A 40 -14.26 -14.82 -4.55
C VAL A 40 -14.94 -15.76 -3.55
N THR A 41 -14.16 -16.26 -2.59
CA THR A 41 -14.66 -17.09 -1.49
C THR A 41 -14.13 -16.54 -0.17
N ALA A 42 -14.83 -16.82 0.94
CA ALA A 42 -14.40 -16.37 2.26
C ALA A 42 -12.97 -16.83 2.61
N ALA A 43 -12.61 -18.07 2.27
CA ALA A 43 -11.26 -18.59 2.50
C ALA A 43 -10.19 -17.84 1.70
N LYS A 44 -10.46 -17.49 0.43
CA LYS A 44 -9.54 -16.70 -0.40
C LYS A 44 -9.45 -15.25 0.08
N VAL A 45 -10.56 -14.65 0.49
CA VAL A 45 -10.60 -13.29 1.05
C VAL A 45 -9.78 -13.23 2.34
N ASN A 46 -9.99 -14.18 3.27
CA ASN A 46 -9.23 -14.21 4.52
C ASN A 46 -7.75 -14.47 4.28
N LEU A 47 -7.40 -15.42 3.39
CA LEU A 47 -6.00 -15.64 2.99
C LEU A 47 -5.40 -14.39 2.35
N GLY A 48 -6.14 -13.73 1.47
CA GLY A 48 -5.74 -12.47 0.83
C GLY A 48 -5.51 -11.36 1.84
N LYS A 49 -6.40 -11.20 2.83
CA LYS A 49 -6.25 -10.23 3.93
C LYS A 49 -5.01 -10.53 4.76
N VAL A 50 -4.74 -11.80 5.09
CA VAL A 50 -3.51 -12.20 5.76
C VAL A 50 -2.28 -11.77 4.95
N LEU A 51 -2.22 -12.13 3.66
CA LEU A 51 -1.07 -11.82 2.80
C LEU A 51 -0.88 -10.31 2.57
N PHE A 52 -1.98 -9.57 2.37
CA PHE A 52 -1.95 -8.12 2.12
C PHE A 52 -1.30 -7.34 3.27
N TRP A 53 -1.47 -7.82 4.50
CA TRP A 53 -1.02 -7.14 5.73
C TRP A 53 0.23 -7.77 6.37
N ASP A 54 0.81 -8.84 5.80
CA ASP A 54 1.95 -9.53 6.40
C ASP A 54 3.29 -8.93 5.93
N GLU A 55 3.89 -8.08 6.78
CA GLU A 55 5.18 -7.44 6.47
C GLU A 55 6.32 -8.45 6.27
N GLN A 56 6.19 -9.68 6.77
CA GLN A 56 7.20 -10.72 6.59
C GLN A 56 7.43 -11.09 5.11
N ILE A 57 6.50 -10.75 4.22
CA ILE A 57 6.64 -11.04 2.79
C ILE A 57 7.75 -10.20 2.15
N SER A 58 8.03 -9.00 2.65
CA SER A 58 9.17 -8.19 2.18
C SER A 58 10.52 -8.80 2.57
N SER A 59 11.59 -8.44 1.85
CA SER A 59 12.97 -8.90 2.10
C SER A 59 13.42 -8.55 3.52
N THR A 60 13.16 -7.32 3.95
CA THR A 60 13.50 -6.75 5.26
C THR A 60 12.47 -7.03 6.36
N ARG A 61 11.31 -7.57 6.00
CA ARG A 61 10.16 -7.78 6.89
C ARG A 61 9.58 -6.49 7.49
N THR A 62 9.65 -5.40 6.74
CA THR A 62 9.16 -4.06 7.15
C THR A 62 8.11 -3.48 6.22
N VAL A 63 7.76 -4.17 5.13
CA VAL A 63 6.79 -3.69 4.14
C VAL A 63 5.81 -4.80 3.77
N SER A 64 4.53 -4.44 3.70
CA SER A 64 3.42 -5.23 3.15
C SER A 64 2.66 -4.36 2.13
N CYS A 65 1.66 -4.92 1.44
CA CYS A 65 0.75 -4.11 0.63
C CYS A 65 0.07 -3.04 1.50
N GLY A 66 -0.34 -3.42 2.71
CA GLY A 66 -0.96 -2.55 3.70
C GLY A 66 -0.07 -1.44 4.24
N THR A 67 1.26 -1.49 4.04
CA THR A 67 2.18 -0.40 4.43
C THR A 67 1.98 0.85 3.57
N CYS A 68 1.66 0.67 2.28
CA CYS A 68 1.45 1.77 1.34
C CYS A 68 -0.04 2.00 1.00
N HIS A 69 -0.93 1.08 1.37
CA HIS A 69 -2.35 1.12 1.00
C HIS A 69 -3.25 1.07 2.24
N LEU A 70 -3.28 2.15 3.02
CA LEU A 70 -4.08 2.23 4.24
C LEU A 70 -5.52 2.68 3.95
N PRO A 71 -6.55 1.93 4.41
CA PRO A 71 -7.93 2.30 4.18
C PRO A 71 -8.31 3.68 4.72
N GLU A 72 -7.82 4.05 5.91
CA GLU A 72 -8.17 5.30 6.59
C GLU A 72 -7.75 6.56 5.81
N VAL A 73 -6.74 6.44 4.92
CA VAL A 73 -6.29 7.49 3.98
C VAL A 73 -6.70 7.18 2.55
N GLY A 74 -7.86 6.52 2.40
CA GLY A 74 -8.47 6.28 1.10
C GLY A 74 -7.79 5.18 0.27
N GLY A 75 -7.00 4.29 0.86
CA GLY A 75 -6.26 3.21 0.20
C GLY A 75 -4.90 3.61 -0.36
N GLU A 76 -4.35 4.73 0.11
CA GLU A 76 -3.05 5.28 -0.31
C GLU A 76 -2.08 5.35 0.87
N ASP A 77 -0.91 5.95 0.67
CA ASP A 77 0.17 5.95 1.66
C ASP A 77 0.10 7.22 2.52
N PRO A 78 -0.09 7.09 3.85
CA PRO A 78 -0.21 8.23 4.75
C PRO A 78 1.11 9.00 4.91
N ARG A 79 2.23 8.44 4.47
CA ARG A 79 3.56 9.07 4.56
C ARG A 79 3.80 10.05 3.41
N SER A 80 3.18 9.84 2.25
CA SER A 80 3.32 10.72 1.10
C SER A 80 2.87 12.15 1.43
N GLY A 81 3.72 13.14 1.17
CA GLY A 81 3.40 14.56 1.39
C GLY A 81 3.60 15.08 2.82
N VAL A 82 3.87 14.20 3.79
CA VAL A 82 4.09 14.59 5.21
C VAL A 82 5.44 14.11 5.74
N ASP A 83 5.92 12.95 5.30
CA ASP A 83 7.23 12.43 5.66
C ASP A 83 8.27 12.96 4.67
N PRO A 84 9.30 13.71 5.10
CA PRO A 84 10.38 14.16 4.22
C PRO A 84 11.16 13.00 3.60
N LEU A 85 11.07 11.79 4.18
CA LEU A 85 11.68 10.57 3.62
C LEU A 85 10.79 9.89 2.56
N ALA A 86 9.60 10.42 2.27
CA ALA A 86 8.69 9.94 1.22
C ALA A 86 8.78 10.77 -0.07
N VAL A 87 9.94 11.36 -0.34
CA VAL A 87 10.21 12.14 -1.56
C VAL A 87 11.22 11.38 -2.42
N ASN A 88 10.95 11.30 -3.72
CA ASN A 88 11.85 10.78 -4.74
C ASN A 88 12.34 11.96 -5.60
N PRO A 89 13.65 12.05 -5.91
CA PRO A 89 14.26 13.20 -6.60
C PRO A 89 13.97 13.27 -8.11
N GLY A 90 12.91 12.59 -8.54
CA GLY A 90 12.45 12.58 -9.92
C GLY A 90 13.49 12.19 -10.97
N PRO A 91 13.19 12.49 -12.25
CA PRO A 91 14.06 12.23 -13.39
C PRO A 91 15.45 12.88 -13.36
N ASP A 92 15.61 14.08 -12.77
CA ASP A 92 16.88 14.79 -12.76
C ASP A 92 17.85 14.31 -11.65
N GLY A 93 17.31 13.62 -10.64
CA GLY A 93 18.05 13.03 -9.53
C GLY A 93 18.49 14.03 -8.45
N VAL A 94 17.89 15.22 -8.40
CA VAL A 94 18.20 16.31 -7.48
C VAL A 94 16.99 16.66 -6.62
N PHE A 95 17.10 16.44 -5.31
CA PHE A 95 16.06 16.89 -4.37
C PHE A 95 15.90 18.41 -4.38
N GLU A 96 14.67 18.88 -4.53
CA GLU A 96 14.36 20.30 -4.54
C GLU A 96 13.87 20.82 -3.17
N THR A 97 13.67 22.14 -3.08
CA THR A 97 13.05 22.74 -1.90
C THR A 97 11.54 22.79 -2.07
N LEU A 98 10.85 22.03 -1.23
CA LEU A 98 9.39 21.95 -1.20
C LEU A 98 8.78 22.99 -0.22
N PRO A 99 7.60 23.57 -0.51
CA PRO A 99 6.79 23.34 -1.70
C PRO A 99 7.27 24.15 -2.91
N CYS A 100 7.25 23.53 -4.08
CA CYS A 100 7.62 24.17 -5.33
C CYS A 100 6.56 25.15 -5.84
N ALA A 101 6.96 26.08 -6.70
CA ALA A 101 6.00 26.92 -7.40
C ALA A 101 5.14 26.06 -8.36
N PRO A 102 3.82 26.32 -8.48
CA PRO A 102 2.89 25.51 -9.29
C PRO A 102 3.18 25.37 -10.80
N ALA A 103 4.28 25.91 -11.31
CA ALA A 103 4.71 25.80 -12.71
C ALA A 103 6.24 25.74 -12.84
N ASP A 104 6.96 25.37 -11.77
CA ASP A 104 8.41 25.25 -11.82
C ASP A 104 8.80 23.98 -12.60
N PRO A 105 9.40 24.11 -13.80
CA PRO A 105 9.83 22.95 -14.60
C PRO A 105 11.11 22.31 -14.05
N VAL A 106 11.72 22.89 -13.00
CA VAL A 106 12.85 22.30 -12.30
C VAL A 106 12.37 21.41 -11.17
N CYS A 107 11.13 21.53 -10.70
CA CYS A 107 10.64 20.73 -9.60
C CYS A 107 9.99 19.45 -10.09
N ASP A 108 10.79 18.39 -10.14
CA ASP A 108 10.38 17.08 -10.64
C ASP A 108 10.21 16.03 -9.53
N ASP A 109 10.49 16.44 -8.28
CA ASP A 109 10.29 15.68 -7.03
C ASP A 109 8.90 15.04 -7.00
N VAL A 110 8.87 13.77 -6.57
CA VAL A 110 7.66 12.97 -6.44
C VAL A 110 7.42 12.60 -4.99
N PHE A 111 6.22 12.87 -4.48
CA PHE A 111 5.77 12.28 -3.21
C PHE A 111 5.36 10.83 -3.44
N GLY A 112 6.34 9.93 -3.31
CA GLY A 112 6.18 8.50 -3.45
C GLY A 112 5.89 7.79 -2.13
N SER A 113 6.13 6.48 -2.14
CA SER A 113 6.01 5.59 -0.99
C SER A 113 7.38 5.01 -0.63
N PRO A 114 7.85 5.18 0.62
CA PRO A 114 9.03 4.48 1.10
C PRO A 114 8.78 2.97 1.16
N GLY A 115 9.59 2.19 0.44
CA GLY A 115 9.58 0.73 0.46
C GLY A 115 10.70 0.19 1.34
N VAL A 116 11.67 -0.50 0.74
CA VAL A 116 12.78 -1.15 1.45
C VAL A 116 14.13 -0.50 1.12
N PRO A 117 15.12 -0.55 2.03
CA PRO A 117 16.51 -0.23 1.69
C PRO A 117 17.01 -1.09 0.53
N LEU A 118 17.86 -0.50 -0.31
CA LEU A 118 18.58 -1.26 -1.33
C LEU A 118 19.38 -2.36 -0.64
N SER A 119 19.23 -3.60 -1.09
CA SER A 119 19.84 -4.75 -0.43
C SER A 119 20.12 -5.89 -1.40
N GLY A 120 21.09 -6.73 -1.03
CA GLY A 120 21.40 -7.98 -1.70
C GLY A 120 20.57 -9.16 -1.19
N ALA A 121 20.67 -10.30 -1.89
CA ALA A 121 20.02 -11.55 -1.49
C ALA A 121 20.58 -12.14 -0.17
N ASP A 122 21.75 -11.67 0.28
CA ASP A 122 22.34 -11.99 1.58
C ASP A 122 21.73 -11.18 2.73
N GLY A 123 20.85 -10.22 2.43
CA GLY A 123 20.18 -9.37 3.40
C GLY A 123 21.04 -8.19 3.89
N LEU A 124 22.21 -7.97 3.30
CA LEU A 124 23.03 -6.80 3.57
C LEU A 124 22.48 -5.60 2.79
N TYR A 125 22.54 -4.42 3.41
CA TYR A 125 22.17 -3.16 2.77
C TYR A 125 23.31 -2.65 1.90
N ASP A 126 22.94 -2.22 0.70
CA ASP A 126 23.79 -1.58 -0.29
C ASP A 126 23.52 -0.08 -0.36
N TRP A 127 24.48 0.67 -0.89
CA TRP A 127 24.36 2.12 -1.02
C TRP A 127 23.46 2.52 -2.19
N SER A 128 22.31 3.14 -1.87
CA SER A 128 21.50 3.88 -2.84
C SER A 128 22.11 5.25 -3.09
N THR A 129 22.23 5.64 -4.37
CA THR A 129 22.76 6.95 -4.75
C THR A 129 21.94 8.12 -4.21
N HIS A 130 20.63 7.94 -4.04
CA HIS A 130 19.70 8.99 -3.60
C HIS A 130 19.30 8.84 -2.13
N PHE A 131 19.19 7.60 -1.64
CA PHE A 131 18.63 7.32 -0.32
C PHE A 131 19.69 6.83 0.69
N GLY A 132 20.94 6.67 0.27
CA GLY A 132 21.99 6.08 1.11
C GLY A 132 21.59 4.68 1.56
N LEU A 133 21.56 4.44 2.88
CA LEU A 133 21.06 3.20 3.47
C LEU A 133 19.59 3.27 3.95
N LEU A 134 18.89 4.38 3.69
CA LEU A 134 17.48 4.54 4.03
C LEU A 134 16.59 3.81 3.00
N PRO A 135 15.30 3.55 3.32
CA PRO A 135 14.35 3.00 2.37
C PRO A 135 14.28 3.79 1.07
N GLN A 136 14.20 3.06 -0.05
CA GLN A 136 14.01 3.66 -1.36
C GLN A 136 12.56 4.15 -1.53
N VAL A 137 12.36 5.22 -2.30
CA VAL A 137 11.04 5.82 -2.52
C VAL A 137 10.57 5.59 -3.95
N THR A 138 9.31 5.21 -4.15
CA THR A 138 8.73 4.98 -5.49
C THR A 138 8.71 6.25 -6.35
N ARG A 139 8.85 6.07 -7.67
CA ARG A 139 8.83 7.17 -8.67
C ARG A 139 7.45 7.74 -9.01
N ARG A 140 6.39 7.19 -8.40
CA ARG A 140 5.01 7.69 -8.52
C ARG A 140 4.36 7.58 -7.16
N LYS A 141 3.41 8.50 -6.91
CA LYS A 141 2.51 8.41 -5.77
C LYS A 141 1.68 7.13 -5.87
N THR A 142 1.43 6.50 -4.73
CA THR A 142 0.58 5.32 -4.64
C THR A 142 -0.85 5.61 -5.10
N VAL A 143 -1.41 4.71 -5.92
CA VAL A 143 -2.81 4.77 -6.36
C VAL A 143 -3.68 4.08 -5.32
N SER A 144 -4.86 4.63 -5.03
CA SER A 144 -5.85 3.97 -4.17
C SER A 144 -6.12 2.51 -4.56
N SER A 145 -5.97 1.60 -3.59
CA SER A 145 -6.43 0.20 -3.69
C SER A 145 -7.94 0.06 -3.57
N ILE A 146 -8.63 1.06 -2.99
CA ILE A 146 -10.08 1.06 -2.82
C ILE A 146 -10.77 1.25 -4.17
N ASN A 147 -11.75 0.38 -4.46
CA ASN A 147 -12.45 0.30 -5.75
C ASN A 147 -11.55 -0.15 -6.93
N ALA A 148 -10.32 -0.64 -6.69
CA ALA A 148 -9.43 -1.08 -7.76
C ALA A 148 -10.03 -2.24 -8.59
N GLY A 149 -10.85 -3.10 -7.97
CA GLY A 149 -11.49 -4.24 -8.63
C GLY A 149 -12.48 -3.92 -9.76
N TYR A 150 -12.83 -2.64 -9.99
CA TYR A 150 -13.65 -2.23 -11.15
C TYR A 150 -12.84 -1.85 -12.40
N SER A 151 -11.52 -2.01 -12.36
CA SER A 151 -10.63 -1.63 -13.47
C SER A 151 -10.05 -2.86 -14.15
N ASP A 152 -10.11 -2.89 -15.49
CA ASP A 152 -9.51 -3.96 -16.30
C ASP A 152 -8.00 -3.75 -16.55
N THR A 153 -7.46 -2.60 -16.13
CA THR A 153 -6.02 -2.33 -16.09
C THR A 153 -5.66 -1.53 -14.84
N LEU A 154 -4.54 -1.86 -14.20
CA LEU A 154 -4.09 -1.21 -12.95
C LEU A 154 -2.71 -0.53 -13.11
N PHE A 155 -2.33 0.19 -12.05
CA PHE A 155 -1.30 1.24 -12.01
C PHE A 155 -1.70 2.52 -12.77
N TRP A 156 -0.89 3.58 -12.63
CA TRP A 156 -1.08 4.85 -13.34
C TRP A 156 -0.93 4.71 -14.86
N ASP A 157 -0.05 3.84 -15.34
CA ASP A 157 0.23 3.62 -16.77
C ASP A 157 -0.57 2.47 -17.40
N GLY A 158 -1.27 1.67 -16.57
CA GLY A 158 -2.03 0.51 -17.03
C GLY A 158 -1.19 -0.74 -17.29
N ARG A 159 0.04 -0.82 -16.77
CA ARG A 159 0.98 -1.93 -17.03
C ARG A 159 0.54 -3.29 -16.46
N ALA A 160 -0.46 -3.32 -15.58
CA ALA A 160 -1.08 -4.56 -15.10
C ALA A 160 -2.38 -4.82 -15.89
N PRO A 161 -2.36 -5.74 -16.87
CA PRO A 161 -3.50 -5.99 -17.75
C PRO A 161 -4.49 -7.00 -17.16
N GLU A 162 -5.67 -7.11 -17.77
CA GLU A 162 -6.71 -8.07 -17.42
C GLU A 162 -6.36 -9.55 -17.69
N VAL A 163 -5.26 -9.83 -18.41
CA VAL A 163 -4.76 -11.19 -18.65
C VAL A 163 -3.67 -11.50 -17.64
N PHE A 164 -3.93 -12.43 -16.73
CA PHE A 164 -2.96 -12.82 -15.72
C PHE A 164 -2.11 -14.00 -16.19
N VAL A 165 -0.79 -13.81 -16.14
CA VAL A 165 0.24 -14.78 -16.47
C VAL A 165 0.99 -15.15 -15.20
N ASP A 166 1.20 -16.45 -14.99
CA ASP A 166 2.02 -16.95 -13.89
C ASP A 166 3.46 -16.41 -14.04
N PRO A 167 3.97 -15.63 -13.06
CA PRO A 167 5.30 -15.02 -13.16
C PRO A 167 6.45 -16.04 -13.10
N VAL A 168 6.17 -17.30 -12.74
CA VAL A 168 7.16 -18.39 -12.71
C VAL A 168 7.14 -19.18 -14.01
N THR A 169 5.96 -19.63 -14.44
CA THR A 169 5.85 -20.54 -15.59
C THR A 169 5.59 -19.84 -16.92
N MET A 170 5.25 -18.55 -16.89
CA MET A 170 4.85 -17.74 -18.04
C MET A 170 3.59 -18.24 -18.78
N ASN A 171 2.82 -19.13 -18.16
CA ASN A 171 1.55 -19.59 -18.71
C ASN A 171 0.41 -18.63 -18.32
N VAL A 172 -0.54 -18.45 -19.23
CA VAL A 172 -1.79 -17.73 -18.91
C VAL A 172 -2.58 -18.55 -17.89
N VAL A 173 -2.87 -17.93 -16.75
CA VAL A 173 -3.69 -18.51 -15.66
C VAL A 173 -5.14 -18.03 -15.79
N LEU A 174 -5.35 -16.73 -15.97
CA LEU A 174 -6.66 -16.13 -16.16
C LEU A 174 -6.67 -15.32 -17.47
N PRO A 175 -7.54 -15.62 -18.44
CA PRO A 175 -7.50 -14.99 -19.76
C PRO A 175 -8.18 -13.61 -19.82
N SER A 176 -8.84 -13.15 -18.75
CA SER A 176 -9.57 -11.88 -18.70
C SER A 176 -10.00 -11.55 -17.26
N GLY A 177 -10.30 -10.27 -16.98
CA GLY A 177 -10.84 -9.79 -15.69
C GLY A 177 -9.88 -9.91 -14.50
N ALA A 178 -8.58 -10.06 -14.77
CA ALA A 178 -7.57 -10.42 -13.77
C ALA A 178 -6.51 -9.32 -13.51
N ALA A 179 -6.89 -8.05 -13.64
CA ALA A 179 -5.96 -6.94 -13.48
C ALA A 179 -5.37 -6.87 -12.07
N LEU A 180 -6.17 -7.18 -11.03
CA LEU A 180 -5.71 -7.28 -9.64
C LEU A 180 -4.66 -8.37 -9.47
N GLU A 181 -4.90 -9.56 -10.04
CA GLU A 181 -3.93 -10.66 -10.02
C GLU A 181 -2.62 -10.27 -10.74
N SER A 182 -2.71 -9.60 -11.89
CA SER A 182 -1.57 -9.10 -12.65
C SER A 182 -0.78 -8.02 -11.91
N GLN A 183 -1.45 -7.18 -11.13
CA GLN A 183 -0.81 -6.13 -10.33
C GLN A 183 -0.10 -6.73 -9.11
N ALA A 184 -0.74 -7.69 -8.42
CA ALA A 184 -0.28 -8.23 -7.15
C ALA A 184 1.07 -8.95 -7.26
N VAL A 185 1.51 -9.31 -8.47
CA VAL A 185 2.77 -10.03 -8.67
C VAL A 185 4.02 -9.13 -8.80
N GLY A 186 3.84 -7.82 -8.96
CA GLY A 186 4.96 -6.88 -9.14
C GLY A 186 5.68 -6.51 -7.84
N PRO A 187 4.98 -5.91 -6.86
CA PRO A 187 5.60 -5.35 -5.65
C PRO A 187 6.46 -6.33 -4.85
N PRO A 188 6.09 -7.62 -4.65
CA PRO A 188 6.90 -8.57 -3.87
C PRO A 188 8.33 -8.80 -4.38
N THR A 189 8.57 -8.54 -5.67
CA THR A 189 9.89 -8.70 -6.33
C THR A 189 10.56 -7.37 -6.68
N SER A 190 9.89 -6.23 -6.46
CA SER A 190 10.43 -4.91 -6.73
C SER A 190 11.42 -4.52 -5.64
N ASP A 191 12.67 -4.25 -6.01
CA ASP A 191 13.77 -3.90 -5.10
C ASP A 191 13.61 -2.51 -4.44
N VAL A 192 12.73 -1.68 -4.98
CA VAL A 192 12.30 -0.42 -4.38
C VAL A 192 11.17 -0.65 -3.37
N GLU A 193 10.21 -1.53 -3.69
CA GLU A 193 8.97 -1.67 -2.89
C GLU A 193 9.09 -2.71 -1.76
N MET A 194 9.33 -3.99 -2.07
CA MET A 194 9.29 -5.07 -1.06
C MET A 194 10.44 -6.09 -1.18
N GLY A 195 11.26 -6.03 -2.23
CA GLY A 195 12.28 -7.02 -2.56
C GLY A 195 13.70 -6.52 -2.31
N HIS A 196 14.65 -7.44 -2.31
CA HIS A 196 16.06 -7.10 -2.54
C HIS A 196 16.33 -7.14 -4.05
N VAL A 197 17.52 -6.70 -4.48
CA VAL A 197 17.96 -6.79 -5.88
C VAL A 197 17.90 -8.24 -6.35
N ASP A 198 17.43 -8.46 -7.59
CA ASP A 198 17.28 -9.78 -8.22
C ASP A 198 16.32 -10.75 -7.52
N ARG A 199 15.47 -10.28 -6.59
CA ARG A 199 14.48 -11.14 -5.93
C ARG A 199 13.49 -11.71 -6.93
N VAL A 200 13.26 -13.02 -6.87
CA VAL A 200 12.31 -13.72 -7.74
C VAL A 200 11.19 -14.39 -6.96
N TRP A 201 10.15 -14.84 -7.67
CA TRP A 201 8.98 -15.47 -7.05
C TRP A 201 9.28 -16.74 -6.26
N THR A 202 10.34 -17.49 -6.60
CA THR A 202 10.75 -18.64 -5.77
C THR A 202 11.20 -18.23 -4.37
N ASP A 203 11.80 -17.05 -4.22
CA ASP A 203 12.23 -16.51 -2.93
C ASP A 203 11.03 -16.03 -2.12
N VAL A 204 10.05 -15.39 -2.78
CA VAL A 204 8.78 -14.96 -2.18
C VAL A 204 8.01 -16.17 -1.64
N LEU A 205 7.90 -17.26 -2.41
CA LEU A 205 7.22 -18.48 -1.99
C LEU A 205 7.93 -19.16 -0.82
N ALA A 206 9.27 -19.23 -0.85
CA ALA A 206 10.05 -19.76 0.27
C ALA A 206 9.87 -18.92 1.54
N ARG A 207 9.79 -17.59 1.41
CA ARG A 207 9.50 -16.68 2.52
C ARG A 207 8.12 -16.97 3.13
N ILE A 208 7.07 -17.04 2.30
CA ILE A 208 5.71 -17.30 2.76
C ILE A 208 5.63 -18.66 3.46
N ASP A 209 6.21 -19.72 2.88
CA ASP A 209 6.19 -21.07 3.45
C ASP A 209 6.88 -21.13 4.83
N ALA A 210 7.97 -20.38 5.01
CA ALA A 210 8.71 -20.30 6.28
C ALA A 210 8.09 -19.37 7.33
N SER A 211 7.13 -18.52 6.95
CA SER A 211 6.52 -17.52 7.83
C SER A 211 5.33 -18.06 8.62
N VAL A 212 5.11 -17.46 9.78
CA VAL A 212 3.89 -17.65 10.56
C VAL A 212 2.93 -16.51 10.20
N PRO A 213 1.68 -16.77 9.78
CA PRO A 213 0.74 -15.73 9.36
C PRO A 213 0.63 -14.57 10.36
N LEU A 214 0.90 -13.34 9.89
CA LEU A 214 0.80 -12.09 10.67
C LEU A 214 1.62 -12.06 11.97
N ALA A 215 2.71 -12.82 12.06
CA ALA A 215 3.49 -12.96 13.30
C ALA A 215 4.11 -11.65 13.83
N LEU A 216 4.35 -10.68 12.94
CA LEU A 216 4.90 -9.37 13.31
C LEU A 216 3.82 -8.40 13.82
N SER A 217 2.57 -8.60 13.41
CA SER A 217 1.46 -7.72 13.74
C SER A 217 1.23 -7.70 15.27
N PRO A 218 1.20 -6.52 15.92
CA PRO A 218 0.86 -6.43 17.33
C PRO A 218 -0.64 -6.65 17.61
N GLU A 219 -1.50 -6.41 16.63
CA GLU A 219 -2.95 -6.50 16.76
C GLU A 219 -3.58 -6.96 15.45
N VAL A 220 -4.35 -8.05 15.52
CA VAL A 220 -5.05 -8.67 14.38
C VAL A 220 -6.54 -8.69 14.70
N PRO A 221 -7.43 -8.31 13.74
CA PRO A 221 -8.88 -8.43 13.93
C PRO A 221 -9.28 -9.82 14.41
N ALA A 222 -10.17 -9.87 15.41
CA ALA A 222 -10.47 -11.09 16.16
C ALA A 222 -11.04 -12.21 15.28
N ASP A 223 -11.83 -11.86 14.26
CA ASP A 223 -12.40 -12.79 13.28
C ASP A 223 -11.32 -13.38 12.36
N LEU A 224 -10.40 -12.55 11.86
CA LEU A 224 -9.27 -12.98 11.04
C LEU A 224 -8.34 -13.88 11.85
N LEU A 225 -8.03 -13.50 13.09
CA LEU A 225 -7.24 -14.31 13.99
C LEU A 225 -7.89 -15.66 14.31
N ALA A 226 -9.20 -15.66 14.59
CA ALA A 226 -9.96 -16.89 14.84
C ALA A 226 -9.95 -17.81 13.61
N TRP A 227 -10.05 -17.24 12.41
CA TRP A 227 -9.91 -18.00 11.18
C TRP A 227 -8.48 -18.53 10.99
N ILE A 228 -7.42 -17.74 11.23
CA ILE A 228 -6.04 -18.23 11.17
C ILE A 228 -5.87 -19.43 12.11
N GLY A 229 -6.34 -19.32 13.36
CA GLY A 229 -6.43 -20.44 14.29
C GLY A 229 -5.09 -21.15 14.55
N GLY A 230 -3.97 -20.42 14.48
CA GLY A 230 -2.61 -20.95 14.64
C GLY A 230 -2.11 -21.84 13.49
N ARG A 231 -2.80 -21.84 12.35
CA ARG A 231 -2.44 -22.63 11.17
C ARG A 231 -1.28 -21.99 10.42
N SER A 232 -0.47 -22.83 9.78
CA SER A 232 0.57 -22.41 8.83
C SER A 232 -0.02 -21.92 7.51
N TYR A 233 0.75 -21.15 6.74
CA TYR A 233 0.34 -20.77 5.38
C TYR A 233 -0.02 -21.99 4.52
N ALA A 234 0.74 -23.09 4.58
CA ALA A 234 0.42 -24.30 3.83
C ALA A 234 -1.00 -24.84 4.12
N GLN A 235 -1.44 -24.75 5.38
CA GLN A 235 -2.80 -25.14 5.78
C GLN A 235 -3.86 -24.13 5.34
N LEU A 236 -3.57 -22.82 5.40
CA LEU A 236 -4.49 -21.78 4.92
C LEU A 236 -4.69 -21.86 3.39
N PHE A 237 -3.60 -22.09 2.64
CA PHE A 237 -3.66 -22.32 1.20
C PHE A 237 -4.41 -23.61 0.84
N ALA A 238 -4.26 -24.68 1.62
CA ALA A 238 -5.01 -25.91 1.39
C ALA A 238 -6.54 -25.74 1.57
N GLU A 239 -6.97 -24.80 2.41
CA GLU A 239 -8.40 -24.41 2.52
C GLU A 239 -8.85 -23.55 1.33
N ALA A 240 -8.07 -22.54 0.96
CA ALA A 240 -8.43 -21.58 -0.09
C ALA A 240 -8.30 -22.12 -1.52
N PHE A 241 -7.31 -22.99 -1.77
CA PHE A 241 -6.97 -23.61 -3.06
C PHE A 241 -6.71 -25.12 -2.90
N PRO A 242 -7.78 -25.93 -2.76
CA PRO A 242 -7.64 -27.36 -2.46
C PRO A 242 -6.81 -28.10 -3.52
N SER A 243 -5.73 -28.77 -3.07
CA SER A 243 -4.80 -29.57 -3.89
C SER A 243 -3.85 -28.79 -4.81
N GLU A 244 -3.78 -27.47 -4.70
CA GLU A 244 -2.88 -26.63 -5.51
C GLU A 244 -1.68 -26.08 -4.72
N GLY A 245 -1.87 -25.83 -3.42
CA GLY A 245 -0.79 -25.39 -2.52
C GLY A 245 -0.37 -23.93 -2.70
N ILE A 246 0.81 -23.58 -2.17
CA ILE A 246 1.38 -22.23 -2.25
C ILE A 246 2.08 -22.08 -3.60
N THR A 247 1.48 -21.27 -4.49
CA THR A 247 2.03 -20.96 -5.82
C THR A 247 1.92 -19.45 -6.05
N ALA A 248 2.73 -18.88 -6.94
CA ALA A 248 2.65 -17.46 -7.27
C ALA A 248 1.24 -17.06 -7.77
N PRO A 249 0.58 -17.85 -8.64
CA PRO A 249 -0.82 -17.60 -8.99
C PRO A 249 -1.78 -17.60 -7.81
N ASN A 250 -1.65 -18.54 -6.87
CA ASN A 250 -2.56 -18.63 -5.72
C ASN A 250 -2.36 -17.48 -4.72
N VAL A 251 -1.12 -17.00 -4.55
CA VAL A 251 -0.84 -15.79 -3.77
C VAL A 251 -1.55 -14.59 -4.39
N ALA A 252 -1.35 -14.36 -5.69
CA ALA A 252 -1.98 -13.24 -6.42
C ALA A 252 -3.51 -13.33 -6.39
N MET A 253 -4.08 -14.51 -6.64
CA MET A 253 -5.53 -14.75 -6.61
C MET A 253 -6.15 -14.56 -5.23
N ALA A 254 -5.43 -14.89 -4.15
CA ALA A 254 -5.89 -14.62 -2.79
C ALA A 254 -5.93 -13.12 -2.51
N ILE A 255 -4.83 -12.41 -2.76
CA ILE A 255 -4.73 -10.94 -2.60
C ILE A 255 -5.84 -10.25 -3.40
N ALA A 256 -5.99 -10.59 -4.68
CA ALA A 256 -7.02 -10.03 -5.55
C ALA A 256 -8.45 -10.36 -5.08
N SER A 257 -8.66 -11.50 -4.40
CA SER A 257 -9.97 -11.81 -3.81
C SER A 257 -10.29 -10.86 -2.65
N TYR A 258 -9.30 -10.55 -1.81
CA TYR A 258 -9.45 -9.56 -0.74
C TYR A 258 -9.66 -8.14 -1.29
N GLU A 259 -8.87 -7.71 -2.28
CA GLU A 259 -9.03 -6.38 -2.88
C GLU A 259 -10.40 -6.17 -3.53
N ARG A 260 -11.02 -7.22 -4.08
CA ARG A 260 -12.40 -7.16 -4.57
C ARG A 260 -13.45 -6.91 -3.48
N THR A 261 -13.12 -7.10 -2.19
CA THR A 261 -14.00 -6.71 -1.08
C THR A 261 -13.77 -5.27 -0.63
N GLN A 262 -12.71 -4.61 -1.09
CA GLN A 262 -12.33 -3.26 -0.71
C GLN A 262 -12.99 -2.24 -1.64
N PHE A 263 -14.32 -2.12 -1.58
CA PHE A 263 -15.08 -1.17 -2.39
C PHE A 263 -16.06 -0.32 -1.57
N THR A 264 -16.25 0.92 -1.99
CA THR A 264 -17.14 1.88 -1.34
C THR A 264 -18.42 2.09 -2.14
N ASN A 265 -19.55 2.10 -1.43
CA ASN A 265 -20.89 2.20 -2.01
C ASN A 265 -21.93 2.78 -1.04
N GLN A 266 -21.49 3.41 0.04
CA GLN A 266 -22.34 4.03 1.07
C GLN A 266 -21.90 5.46 1.39
N SER A 267 -21.43 6.21 0.37
CA SER A 267 -21.18 7.64 0.54
C SER A 267 -22.49 8.44 0.50
N PRO A 268 -22.52 9.70 0.99
CA PRO A 268 -23.71 10.55 0.85
C PRO A 268 -24.15 10.76 -0.60
N PHE A 269 -23.21 10.71 -1.56
CA PHE A 269 -23.54 10.70 -2.97
C PHE A 269 -24.29 9.43 -3.39
N ASP A 270 -23.90 8.25 -2.89
CA ASP A 270 -24.61 6.98 -3.13
C ASP A 270 -26.05 7.03 -2.60
N ASP A 271 -26.25 7.55 -1.39
CA ASP A 271 -27.58 7.71 -0.80
C ASP A 271 -28.43 8.71 -1.61
N PHE A 272 -27.82 9.82 -2.06
CA PHE A 272 -28.48 10.82 -2.88
C PHE A 272 -28.96 10.26 -4.22
N ILE A 273 -28.11 9.52 -4.94
CA ILE A 273 -28.54 8.85 -6.19
C ILE A 273 -29.53 7.70 -5.90
N GLY A 274 -29.50 7.13 -4.69
CA GLY A 274 -30.47 6.17 -4.15
C GLY A 274 -31.86 6.74 -3.89
N GLY A 275 -32.01 8.07 -3.96
CA GLY A 275 -33.28 8.78 -3.81
C GLY A 275 -33.42 9.52 -2.48
N ASP A 276 -32.41 9.50 -1.62
CA ASP A 276 -32.36 10.33 -0.41
C ASP A 276 -31.89 11.76 -0.76
N ASN A 277 -32.85 12.62 -1.11
CA ASN A 277 -32.54 14.01 -1.48
C ASN A 277 -31.96 14.84 -0.32
N ASP A 278 -32.02 14.34 0.92
CA ASP A 278 -31.48 15.03 2.11
C ASP A 278 -30.04 14.59 2.44
N ALA A 279 -29.49 13.59 1.75
CA ALA A 279 -28.13 13.09 1.96
C ALA A 279 -27.04 14.10 1.57
N MET A 280 -27.35 15.01 0.65
CA MET A 280 -26.48 16.10 0.20
C MET A 280 -27.11 17.47 0.49
N THR A 281 -26.28 18.41 0.91
CA THR A 281 -26.66 19.81 1.11
C THR A 281 -26.90 20.51 -0.23
N ALA A 282 -27.59 21.66 -0.19
CA ALA A 282 -27.81 22.48 -1.38
C ALA A 282 -26.49 22.91 -2.08
N GLN A 283 -25.43 23.16 -1.30
CA GLN A 283 -24.13 23.54 -1.83
C GLN A 283 -23.46 22.36 -2.55
N GLU A 284 -23.48 21.17 -1.96
CA GLU A 284 -22.92 19.95 -2.56
C GLU A 284 -23.69 19.57 -3.85
N ILE A 285 -25.01 19.77 -3.87
CA ILE A 285 -25.83 19.58 -5.08
C ILE A 285 -25.46 20.61 -6.16
N ALA A 286 -25.23 21.87 -5.79
CA ALA A 286 -24.74 22.89 -6.71
C ALA A 286 -23.35 22.52 -7.26
N GLY A 287 -22.46 22.01 -6.41
CA GLY A 287 -21.13 21.52 -6.77
C GLY A 287 -21.15 20.38 -7.77
N ARG A 288 -22.06 19.41 -7.59
CA ARG A 288 -22.31 18.37 -8.60
C ARG A 288 -22.77 18.98 -9.94
N GLY A 289 -23.57 20.04 -9.91
CA GLY A 289 -23.98 20.77 -11.10
C GLY A 289 -22.82 21.47 -11.82
N VAL A 290 -21.82 21.97 -11.07
CA VAL A 290 -20.55 22.47 -11.62
C VAL A 290 -19.77 21.32 -12.25
N PHE A 291 -19.63 20.21 -11.52
CA PHE A 291 -18.89 19.01 -11.96
C PHE A 291 -19.36 18.47 -13.32
N THR A 292 -20.68 18.33 -13.52
CA THR A 292 -21.28 17.85 -14.79
C THR A 292 -21.57 18.96 -15.81
N GLY A 293 -21.08 20.17 -15.56
CA GLY A 293 -21.48 21.36 -16.30
C GLY A 293 -20.26 22.22 -16.63
N ALA A 294 -20.14 23.36 -15.95
CA ALA A 294 -19.06 24.31 -16.21
C ALA A 294 -17.65 23.74 -15.94
N GLY A 295 -17.54 22.75 -15.05
CA GLY A 295 -16.27 22.10 -14.69
C GLY A 295 -15.80 21.03 -15.69
N LEU A 296 -16.69 20.53 -16.56
CA LEU A 296 -16.40 19.48 -17.55
C LEU A 296 -15.78 18.19 -16.98
N CYS A 297 -15.90 17.97 -15.66
CA CYS A 297 -15.18 16.92 -14.95
C CYS A 297 -15.70 15.52 -15.35
N ASP A 298 -16.98 15.43 -15.67
CA ASP A 298 -17.67 14.20 -16.09
C ASP A 298 -17.30 13.72 -17.50
N ASN A 299 -16.54 14.50 -18.28
CA ASN A 299 -15.96 14.02 -19.54
C ASN A 299 -14.99 12.84 -19.32
N CYS A 300 -14.36 12.76 -18.15
CA CYS A 300 -13.45 11.68 -17.76
C CYS A 300 -13.92 10.97 -16.48
N HIS A 301 -14.41 11.73 -15.50
CA HIS A 301 -14.86 11.19 -14.21
C HIS A 301 -16.36 10.88 -14.21
N GLN A 302 -16.75 9.89 -15.01
CA GLN A 302 -18.15 9.52 -15.23
C GLN A 302 -18.58 8.29 -14.41
N ASN A 303 -19.89 8.01 -14.49
CA ASN A 303 -20.56 6.85 -13.92
C ASN A 303 -20.47 6.76 -12.39
N ALA A 304 -20.98 5.67 -11.82
CA ALA A 304 -20.94 5.46 -10.38
C ALA A 304 -19.51 5.39 -9.82
N LEU A 305 -18.52 4.97 -10.62
CA LEU A 305 -17.11 4.87 -10.21
C LEU A 305 -16.39 6.23 -10.15
N MET A 306 -16.96 7.30 -10.73
CA MET A 306 -16.28 8.60 -10.89
C MET A 306 -14.96 8.49 -11.68
N SER A 307 -14.95 7.61 -12.68
CA SER A 307 -13.85 7.36 -13.60
C SER A 307 -14.37 6.57 -14.80
N ASP A 308 -13.81 6.85 -15.99
CA ASP A 308 -13.98 6.05 -17.19
C ASP A 308 -12.88 5.00 -17.40
N ASN A 309 -11.90 4.93 -16.49
CA ASN A 309 -10.71 4.06 -16.54
C ASN A 309 -9.86 4.21 -17.81
N THR A 310 -10.03 5.29 -18.57
CA THR A 310 -9.20 5.59 -19.75
C THR A 310 -7.91 6.30 -19.35
N PHE A 311 -7.10 6.66 -20.34
CA PHE A 311 -5.81 7.30 -20.16
C PHE A 311 -5.82 8.69 -20.80
N ARG A 312 -5.26 9.66 -20.08
CA ARG A 312 -5.31 11.09 -20.42
C ARG A 312 -4.00 11.75 -20.02
N TYR A 313 -3.51 12.64 -20.87
CA TYR A 313 -2.47 13.58 -20.48
C TYR A 313 -3.14 14.90 -20.10
N THR A 314 -2.95 15.33 -18.84
CA THR A 314 -3.60 16.52 -18.28
C THR A 314 -2.70 17.73 -18.18
N GLY A 315 -1.41 17.62 -18.53
CA GLY A 315 -0.48 18.73 -18.40
C GLY A 315 -0.08 19.04 -16.96
N VAL A 316 -0.08 18.06 -16.07
CA VAL A 316 0.36 18.24 -14.66
C VAL A 316 1.88 18.29 -14.51
N ARG A 317 2.62 17.65 -15.42
CA ARG A 317 4.08 17.70 -15.58
C ARG A 317 4.44 17.50 -17.06
N PRO A 318 5.66 17.84 -17.53
CA PRO A 318 6.14 17.52 -18.88
C PRO A 318 6.05 16.02 -19.21
N GLN A 319 5.82 15.69 -20.48
CA GLN A 319 5.55 14.30 -20.91
C GLN A 319 6.80 13.42 -20.96
N ASP A 320 7.95 14.05 -21.16
CA ASP A 320 9.25 13.42 -21.27
C ASP A 320 9.88 13.08 -19.92
N GLU A 321 9.38 13.67 -18.82
CA GLU A 321 9.77 13.34 -17.45
C GLU A 321 9.19 12.01 -16.96
N ASP A 322 7.92 11.73 -17.31
CA ASP A 322 7.28 10.44 -17.05
C ASP A 322 6.43 10.05 -18.25
N GLN A 323 6.95 9.11 -19.05
CA GLN A 323 6.32 8.67 -20.29
C GLN A 323 4.98 7.96 -20.07
N GLY A 324 4.64 7.57 -18.83
CA GLY A 324 3.33 7.04 -18.47
C GLY A 324 2.97 5.80 -19.28
N ARG A 325 1.78 5.83 -19.91
CA ARG A 325 1.27 4.73 -20.72
C ARG A 325 2.14 4.37 -21.93
N MET A 326 2.91 5.30 -22.49
CA MET A 326 3.81 4.99 -23.61
C MET A 326 4.84 3.93 -23.24
N GLU A 327 5.27 3.83 -21.97
CA GLU A 327 6.17 2.75 -21.51
C GLU A 327 5.54 1.35 -21.69
N VAL A 328 4.20 1.28 -21.71
CA VAL A 328 3.42 0.04 -21.86
C VAL A 328 3.08 -0.25 -23.32
N THR A 329 2.66 0.78 -24.07
CA THR A 329 2.12 0.60 -25.42
C THR A 329 3.15 0.81 -26.53
N GLY A 330 4.20 1.59 -26.27
CA GLY A 330 5.17 2.05 -27.26
C GLY A 330 4.61 3.06 -28.27
N ASP A 331 3.37 3.53 -28.11
CA ASP A 331 2.76 4.54 -28.98
C ASP A 331 3.12 5.95 -28.50
N PRO A 332 3.79 6.79 -29.30
CA PRO A 332 4.08 8.18 -28.93
C PRO A 332 2.84 9.03 -28.62
N LEU A 333 1.64 8.64 -29.06
CA LEU A 333 0.40 9.35 -28.70
C LEU A 333 -0.04 9.10 -27.25
N ASP A 334 0.53 8.09 -26.59
CA ASP A 334 0.28 7.75 -25.19
C ASP A 334 1.29 8.40 -24.22
N GLU A 335 2.22 9.21 -24.73
CA GLU A 335 3.28 9.83 -23.91
C GLU A 335 2.69 10.72 -22.81
N GLY A 336 3.13 10.51 -21.56
CA GLY A 336 2.65 11.24 -20.39
C GLY A 336 1.21 10.93 -19.98
N GLN A 337 0.49 10.04 -20.68
CA GLN A 337 -0.87 9.70 -20.30
C GLN A 337 -0.89 8.83 -19.05
N MET A 338 -1.79 9.17 -18.14
CA MET A 338 -2.06 8.41 -16.92
C MET A 338 -3.54 8.00 -16.88
N ARG A 339 -3.81 6.88 -16.22
CA ARG A 339 -5.16 6.37 -15.99
C ARG A 339 -5.94 7.39 -15.18
N VAL A 340 -7.18 7.65 -15.58
CA VAL A 340 -8.13 8.48 -14.84
C VAL A 340 -8.50 7.77 -13.53
N PRO A 341 -8.10 8.26 -12.34
CA PRO A 341 -8.41 7.60 -11.08
C PRO A 341 -9.87 7.83 -10.68
N SER A 342 -10.44 6.93 -9.86
CA SER A 342 -11.76 7.12 -9.23
C SER A 342 -11.70 8.26 -8.21
N LEU A 343 -12.61 9.23 -8.30
CA LEU A 343 -12.73 10.32 -7.32
C LEU A 343 -13.50 9.94 -6.04
N ARG A 344 -13.99 8.70 -5.90
CA ARG A 344 -14.53 8.24 -4.61
C ARG A 344 -13.48 8.38 -3.51
N ASN A 345 -13.87 8.84 -2.33
CA ASN A 345 -13.00 9.06 -1.15
C ASN A 345 -11.82 10.01 -1.40
N LEU A 346 -11.97 10.96 -2.33
CA LEU A 346 -10.88 11.85 -2.74
C LEU A 346 -10.26 12.63 -1.58
N GLU A 347 -11.07 13.16 -0.65
CA GLU A 347 -10.57 13.99 0.46
C GLU A 347 -9.61 13.29 1.42
N LEU A 348 -9.57 11.95 1.40
CA LEU A 348 -8.70 11.16 2.27
C LEU A 348 -7.29 10.97 1.72
N ARG A 349 -7.02 11.39 0.47
CA ARG A 349 -5.91 10.88 -0.36
C ARG A 349 -4.85 11.92 -0.71
N ALA A 350 -4.80 13.03 0.01
CA ALA A 350 -3.75 14.01 -0.20
C ALA A 350 -2.35 13.38 -0.04
N PRO A 351 -1.32 13.86 -0.77
CA PRO A 351 -1.41 14.81 -1.88
C PRO A 351 -1.94 14.17 -3.18
N TYR A 352 -2.19 14.96 -4.22
CA TYR A 352 -2.92 14.53 -5.43
C TYR A 352 -2.04 14.40 -6.67
N MET A 353 -2.56 13.69 -7.66
CA MET A 353 -1.91 13.35 -8.94
C MET A 353 -0.85 12.25 -8.80
N HIS A 354 -0.37 11.74 -9.93
CA HIS A 354 0.59 10.62 -9.97
C HIS A 354 1.97 10.96 -9.39
N ASN A 355 2.27 12.24 -9.17
CA ASN A 355 3.49 12.73 -8.54
C ASN A 355 3.25 13.37 -7.16
N GLY A 356 2.00 13.49 -6.70
CA GLY A 356 1.68 14.15 -5.43
C GLY A 356 1.89 15.66 -5.44
N ARG A 357 1.88 16.32 -6.61
CA ARG A 357 2.22 17.75 -6.75
C ARG A 357 1.33 18.70 -5.95
N PHE A 358 0.06 18.36 -5.78
CA PHE A 358 -0.92 19.24 -5.12
C PHE A 358 -1.24 18.73 -3.73
N ALA A 359 -1.11 19.58 -2.71
CA ALA A 359 -1.41 19.23 -1.32
C ALA A 359 -2.92 19.23 -1.03
N THR A 360 -3.70 20.03 -1.77
CA THR A 360 -5.14 20.23 -1.50
C THR A 360 -6.00 20.04 -2.76
N ILE A 361 -7.30 19.76 -2.56
CA ILE A 361 -8.25 19.63 -3.67
C ILE A 361 -8.44 20.99 -4.35
N GLU A 362 -8.35 22.08 -3.59
CA GLU A 362 -8.42 23.45 -4.08
C GLU A 362 -7.31 23.73 -5.10
N GLU A 363 -6.08 23.29 -4.84
CA GLU A 363 -4.98 23.40 -5.81
C GLU A 363 -5.24 22.60 -7.09
N VAL A 364 -5.88 21.42 -6.97
CA VAL A 364 -6.33 20.61 -8.11
C VAL A 364 -7.43 21.32 -8.90
N ILE A 365 -8.41 21.93 -8.23
CA ILE A 365 -9.48 22.72 -8.88
C ILE A 365 -8.86 23.90 -9.64
N GLU A 366 -7.95 24.63 -9.01
CA GLU A 366 -7.24 25.74 -9.66
C GLU A 366 -6.40 25.26 -10.85
N PHE A 367 -5.85 24.04 -10.80
CA PHE A 367 -5.09 23.45 -11.89
C PHE A 367 -5.95 23.19 -13.13
N TYR A 368 -7.12 22.59 -12.94
CA TYR A 368 -8.04 22.39 -14.05
C TYR A 368 -8.68 23.70 -14.51
N ASP A 369 -8.98 24.64 -13.61
CA ASP A 369 -9.60 25.93 -13.96
C ASP A 369 -8.72 26.77 -14.90
N ARG A 370 -7.39 26.69 -14.76
CA ARG A 370 -6.43 27.37 -15.64
C ARG A 370 -6.04 26.57 -16.89
N GLY A 371 -6.55 25.35 -17.06
CA GLY A 371 -6.34 24.52 -18.25
C GLY A 371 -5.03 23.73 -18.26
N GLY A 372 -4.54 23.29 -17.09
CA GLY A 372 -3.27 22.59 -16.96
C GLY A 372 -2.05 23.52 -16.89
N ASP A 373 -0.89 22.98 -16.51
CA ASP A 373 0.35 23.76 -16.34
C ASP A 373 1.33 23.54 -17.50
N PHE A 374 1.26 22.37 -18.14
CA PHE A 374 2.12 21.97 -19.24
C PHE A 374 1.30 21.60 -20.47
N THR A 375 1.89 21.81 -21.65
CA THR A 375 1.26 21.50 -22.94
C THR A 375 1.95 20.31 -23.61
N GLY A 376 1.30 19.72 -24.60
CA GLY A 376 1.79 18.56 -25.32
C GLY A 376 0.96 18.30 -26.58
N SER A 377 1.50 17.52 -27.51
CA SER A 377 0.81 17.26 -28.80
C SER A 377 -0.49 16.44 -28.66
N ASN A 378 -0.59 15.70 -27.56
CA ASN A 378 -1.67 14.81 -27.13
C ASN A 378 -2.28 15.25 -25.79
N LEU A 379 -2.15 16.54 -25.42
CA LEU A 379 -2.92 17.13 -24.31
C LEU A 379 -4.42 16.90 -24.57
N ASP A 380 -5.13 16.37 -23.57
CA ASP A 380 -6.55 16.07 -23.77
C ASP A 380 -7.35 17.35 -24.07
N PRO A 381 -8.20 17.37 -25.12
CA PRO A 381 -8.93 18.58 -25.50
C PRO A 381 -9.89 19.14 -24.44
N SER A 382 -10.27 18.34 -23.44
CA SER A 382 -11.10 18.78 -22.32
C SER A 382 -10.31 19.66 -21.34
N ILE A 383 -8.98 19.62 -21.40
CA ILE A 383 -8.08 20.40 -20.56
C ILE A 383 -7.92 21.78 -21.19
N GLN A 384 -8.75 22.70 -20.73
CA GLN A 384 -8.82 24.09 -21.16
C GLN A 384 -9.22 24.98 -20.00
N ALA A 385 -8.99 26.28 -20.09
CA ALA A 385 -9.44 27.21 -19.07
C ALA A 385 -10.97 27.14 -18.91
N LEU A 386 -11.43 26.97 -17.67
CA LEU A 386 -12.85 26.79 -17.32
C LEU A 386 -13.51 28.10 -16.90
N GLU A 387 -12.72 29.08 -16.45
CA GLU A 387 -13.16 30.40 -15.99
C GLU A 387 -14.24 30.32 -14.88
N LEU A 388 -14.09 29.36 -13.95
CA LEU A 388 -15.00 29.17 -12.84
C LEU A 388 -14.97 30.38 -11.89
N THR A 389 -16.16 30.84 -11.49
CA THR A 389 -16.27 31.83 -10.41
C THR A 389 -15.85 31.21 -9.07
N GLN A 390 -15.43 32.04 -8.10
CA GLN A 390 -15.07 31.55 -6.76
C GLN A 390 -16.18 30.69 -6.14
N GLN A 391 -17.45 31.12 -6.26
CA GLN A 391 -18.57 30.34 -5.75
C GLN A 391 -18.67 28.96 -6.39
N GLN A 392 -18.43 28.83 -7.70
CA GLN A 392 -18.44 27.53 -8.38
C GLN A 392 -17.29 26.64 -7.91
N LYS A 393 -16.11 27.21 -7.62
CA LYS A 393 -14.98 26.47 -7.05
C LYS A 393 -15.30 25.97 -5.63
N ASP A 394 -15.88 26.83 -4.79
CA ASP A 394 -16.30 26.46 -3.43
C ASP A 394 -17.40 25.39 -3.46
N ASP A 395 -18.36 25.50 -4.37
CA ASP A 395 -19.42 24.50 -4.57
C ASP A 395 -18.82 23.17 -5.04
N LEU A 396 -17.91 23.20 -6.03
CA LEU A 396 -17.24 22.00 -6.54
C LEU A 396 -16.42 21.30 -5.45
N LEU A 397 -15.67 22.06 -4.64
CA LEU A 397 -14.94 21.54 -3.48
C LEU A 397 -15.89 20.83 -2.49
N ALA A 398 -17.04 21.44 -2.19
CA ALA A 398 -18.04 20.82 -1.32
C ALA A 398 -18.52 19.47 -1.89
N PHE A 399 -18.67 19.35 -3.20
CA PHE A 399 -19.03 18.07 -3.83
C PHE A 399 -17.91 17.03 -3.78
N LEU A 400 -16.66 17.43 -4.02
CA LEU A 400 -15.50 16.53 -4.12
C LEU A 400 -14.98 15.98 -2.78
N THR A 401 -15.55 16.43 -1.67
CA THR A 401 -15.16 16.03 -0.31
C THR A 401 -16.15 15.02 0.27
N ARG A 402 -16.87 15.39 1.33
CA ARG A 402 -17.80 14.54 2.09
C ARG A 402 -18.75 13.71 1.20
N PRO A 403 -19.35 14.24 0.12
CA PRO A 403 -20.29 13.45 -0.68
C PRO A 403 -19.67 12.20 -1.32
N LEU A 404 -18.38 12.22 -1.64
CA LEU A 404 -17.70 11.11 -2.29
C LEU A 404 -17.04 10.14 -1.30
N THR A 405 -17.06 10.44 0.00
CA THR A 405 -16.38 9.65 1.04
C THR A 405 -17.33 8.69 1.73
N ASP A 406 -16.98 7.41 1.74
CA ASP A 406 -17.71 6.37 2.48
C ASP A 406 -17.33 6.45 3.97
N PRO A 407 -18.29 6.68 4.88
CA PRO A 407 -18.00 6.81 6.30
C PRO A 407 -17.32 5.58 6.90
N ARG A 408 -17.59 4.37 6.38
CA ARG A 408 -16.97 3.14 6.87
C ARG A 408 -15.47 3.11 6.61
N LEU A 409 -15.06 3.61 5.44
CA LEU A 409 -13.65 3.68 5.06
C LEU A 409 -12.89 4.66 5.96
N ALA A 410 -13.44 5.86 6.13
CA ALA A 410 -12.86 6.88 7.01
C ALA A 410 -12.77 6.43 8.48
N ALA A 411 -13.68 5.55 8.90
CA ALA A 411 -13.71 5.00 10.26
C ALA A 411 -12.91 3.69 10.42
N GLY A 412 -12.35 3.11 9.35
CA GLY A 412 -11.69 1.80 9.39
C GLY A 412 -12.64 0.66 9.79
N GLU A 413 -13.93 0.81 9.50
CA GLU A 413 -14.96 -0.18 9.81
C GLU A 413 -15.01 -1.27 8.74
N PHE A 414 -15.47 -2.47 9.12
CA PHE A 414 -15.65 -3.58 8.18
C PHE A 414 -16.35 -3.14 6.87
N PRO A 415 -15.82 -3.50 5.68
CA PRO A 415 -14.74 -4.47 5.42
C PRO A 415 -13.32 -3.87 5.40
N PHE A 416 -13.14 -2.63 5.84
CA PHE A 416 -11.88 -1.88 5.82
C PHE A 416 -11.06 -2.03 7.11
N ASP A 417 -11.56 -2.79 8.07
CA ASP A 417 -10.83 -3.13 9.29
C ASP A 417 -9.55 -3.93 8.93
N ARG A 418 -8.47 -3.70 9.68
CA ARG A 418 -7.15 -4.22 9.33
C ARG A 418 -6.32 -4.62 10.55
N PRO A 419 -5.34 -5.51 10.38
CA PRO A 419 -4.22 -5.63 11.31
C PRO A 419 -3.45 -4.32 11.45
N THR A 420 -2.89 -4.10 12.64
CA THR A 420 -1.85 -3.09 12.85
C THR A 420 -0.52 -3.66 12.37
N LEU A 421 0.31 -2.87 11.70
CA LEU A 421 1.62 -3.28 11.20
C LEU A 421 2.67 -3.26 12.31
N TYR A 422 3.77 -4.01 12.15
CA TYR A 422 4.91 -3.92 13.06
C TYR A 422 5.55 -2.52 12.99
N THR A 423 5.62 -1.94 11.78
CA THR A 423 6.16 -0.60 11.55
C THR A 423 5.34 0.53 12.19
N GLU A 424 4.06 0.28 12.53
CA GLU A 424 3.20 1.20 13.28
C GLU A 424 3.36 1.06 14.80
N SER A 425 4.22 0.16 15.27
CA SER A 425 4.32 -0.22 16.68
C SER A 425 5.59 0.28 17.35
N SER A 426 5.63 0.24 18.69
CA SER A 426 6.84 0.53 19.48
C SER A 426 7.91 -0.58 19.43
N ARG A 427 7.72 -1.60 18.58
CA ARG A 427 8.68 -2.70 18.38
C ARG A 427 9.81 -2.32 17.43
N VAL A 428 9.64 -1.28 16.62
CA VAL A 428 10.69 -0.77 15.72
C VAL A 428 11.87 -0.25 16.54
N PRO A 429 13.13 -0.57 16.16
CA PRO A 429 14.30 0.02 16.82
C PRO A 429 14.26 1.55 16.82
N VAL A 430 14.64 2.15 17.95
CA VAL A 430 14.66 3.59 18.16
C VAL A 430 16.09 4.10 18.16
N ILE A 431 16.40 5.07 17.30
CA ILE A 431 17.72 5.72 17.26
C ILE A 431 17.65 7.00 18.09
N GLU A 432 18.49 7.10 19.13
CA GLU A 432 18.43 8.20 20.08
C GLU A 432 19.80 8.60 20.65
N GLY A 433 19.80 9.66 21.47
CA GLY A 433 21.01 10.17 22.10
C GLY A 433 21.98 10.87 21.13
N ALA A 434 23.20 11.06 21.61
CA ALA A 434 24.29 11.67 20.85
C ALA A 434 25.31 10.62 20.40
N GLY A 435 25.88 10.85 19.21
CA GLY A 435 27.13 10.23 18.79
C GLY A 435 28.34 11.05 19.25
N LEU A 436 29.53 10.54 18.99
CA LEU A 436 30.81 11.23 19.21
C LEU A 436 31.49 11.40 17.85
N PRO A 437 31.79 12.63 17.41
CA PRO A 437 32.66 12.80 16.25
C PRO A 437 34.09 12.41 16.61
N GLY A 438 34.78 11.73 15.70
CA GLY A 438 36.23 11.59 15.80
C GLY A 438 36.93 12.88 15.38
N SER A 439 38.25 12.83 15.18
CA SER A 439 39.04 14.02 14.81
C SER A 439 38.80 14.51 13.37
N GLY A 440 38.25 13.67 12.49
CA GLY A 440 37.75 14.02 11.16
C GLY A 440 36.40 14.74 11.20
N GLY A 441 35.71 14.73 12.35
CA GLY A 441 34.48 15.49 12.59
C GLY A 441 33.21 14.79 12.10
N LEU A 442 33.32 13.56 11.58
CA LEU A 442 32.19 12.74 11.14
C LEU A 442 31.49 12.09 12.33
N VAL A 443 30.16 11.99 12.27
CA VAL A 443 29.37 11.18 13.21
C VAL A 443 28.66 10.10 12.40
N PRO A 444 29.04 8.82 12.55
CA PRO A 444 28.41 7.73 11.84
C PRO A 444 26.91 7.66 12.14
N GLU A 445 26.13 7.42 11.10
CA GLU A 445 24.68 7.31 11.17
C GLU A 445 24.26 5.84 11.11
N VAL A 446 23.28 5.45 11.92
CA VAL A 446 22.81 4.06 12.02
C VAL A 446 21.51 3.89 11.24
N VAL A 447 21.31 2.71 10.66
CA VAL A 447 20.01 2.25 10.18
C VAL A 447 19.67 0.93 10.86
N ALA A 448 18.55 0.88 11.58
CA ALA A 448 18.02 -0.35 12.20
C ALA A 448 16.49 -0.31 12.10
N LEU A 449 15.91 -1.18 11.25
CA LEU A 449 14.49 -1.12 10.88
C LEU A 449 13.79 -2.48 11.03
N GLU A 450 14.53 -3.56 10.78
CA GLU A 450 14.01 -4.92 10.74
C GLU A 450 13.47 -5.38 12.10
N PRO A 451 12.49 -6.30 12.14
CA PRO A 451 11.88 -6.73 13.39
C PRO A 451 12.88 -7.49 14.27
N PRO A 452 13.07 -7.08 15.54
CA PRO A 452 13.85 -7.84 16.52
C PRO A 452 13.07 -9.07 17.04
N LEU A 453 12.49 -9.86 16.14
CA LEU A 453 11.73 -11.06 16.46
C LEU A 453 12.67 -12.18 16.88
N VAL A 454 12.38 -12.84 18.00
CA VAL A 454 13.10 -14.04 18.47
C VAL A 454 13.03 -15.12 17.40
N GLY A 455 14.19 -15.66 17.02
CA GLY A 455 14.31 -16.62 15.92
C GLY A 455 14.35 -16.00 14.53
N ASN A 456 14.38 -14.66 14.40
CA ASN A 456 14.61 -14.01 13.11
C ASN A 456 16.03 -14.35 12.63
N PRO A 457 16.19 -15.04 11.48
CA PRO A 457 17.51 -15.42 10.98
C PRO A 457 18.34 -14.24 10.45
N SER A 458 17.73 -13.08 10.25
CA SER A 458 18.35 -11.89 9.67
C SER A 458 17.77 -10.64 10.32
N PHE A 459 18.55 -9.96 11.14
CA PHE A 459 18.29 -8.63 11.67
C PHE A 459 19.44 -7.73 11.21
N THR A 460 19.21 -6.95 10.16
CA THR A 460 20.25 -6.12 9.54
C THR A 460 20.36 -4.74 10.19
N VAL A 461 21.59 -4.38 10.55
CA VAL A 461 21.95 -3.05 11.07
C VAL A 461 22.99 -2.43 10.13
N GLY A 462 22.68 -1.25 9.59
CA GLY A 462 23.56 -0.47 8.73
C GLY A 462 24.27 0.66 9.46
N VAL A 463 25.39 1.11 8.88
CA VAL A 463 26.11 2.33 9.24
C VAL A 463 26.55 3.08 8.00
N TRP A 464 26.49 4.40 8.03
CA TRP A 464 27.03 5.26 6.97
C TRP A 464 27.59 6.57 7.55
N ASN A 465 28.04 7.49 6.67
CA ASN A 465 28.72 8.72 7.06
C ASN A 465 30.03 8.47 7.83
N GLY A 466 30.73 7.39 7.48
CA GLY A 466 32.05 7.02 8.03
C GLY A 466 33.19 7.33 7.06
N LEU A 467 34.41 6.97 7.45
CA LEU A 467 35.57 6.96 6.55
C LEU A 467 35.56 5.67 5.70
N GLY A 468 35.51 5.80 4.37
CA GLY A 468 35.53 4.65 3.46
C GLY A 468 36.81 3.81 3.59
N GLY A 469 36.66 2.48 3.63
CA GLY A 469 37.76 1.54 3.87
C GLY A 469 38.21 1.45 5.33
N ALA A 470 37.59 2.19 6.26
CA ALA A 470 37.89 2.10 7.68
C ALA A 470 37.30 0.84 8.30
N ASP A 471 37.95 0.32 9.34
CA ASP A 471 37.35 -0.69 10.19
C ASP A 471 36.20 -0.06 11.01
N ALA A 472 35.08 -0.78 11.10
CA ALA A 472 33.90 -0.40 11.84
C ALA A 472 33.41 -1.59 12.67
N TRP A 473 32.99 -1.32 13.91
CA TRP A 473 32.51 -2.34 14.85
C TRP A 473 31.06 -2.06 15.21
N LEU A 474 30.21 -3.06 14.96
CA LEU A 474 28.88 -3.13 15.54
C LEU A 474 29.00 -3.81 16.90
N LEU A 475 28.54 -3.13 17.94
CA LEU A 475 28.39 -3.68 19.29
C LEU A 475 26.93 -3.59 19.72
N ILE A 476 26.40 -4.68 20.27
CA ILE A 476 25.07 -4.75 20.88
C ILE A 476 25.19 -5.40 22.25
N ASP A 477 24.68 -4.72 23.27
CA ASP A 477 24.83 -5.08 24.67
C ASP A 477 23.53 -4.86 25.46
N ASP A 478 23.47 -5.40 26.68
CA ASP A 478 22.30 -5.32 27.56
C ASP A 478 22.14 -3.94 28.24
N GLN A 479 23.13 -3.07 28.08
CA GLN A 479 23.18 -1.65 28.46
C GLN A 479 23.78 -0.84 27.30
N ASP A 480 23.62 0.50 27.29
CA ASP A 480 24.29 1.36 26.29
C ASP A 480 25.81 1.14 26.33
N PRO A 481 26.44 0.66 25.23
CA PRO A 481 27.89 0.44 25.16
C PRO A 481 28.74 1.70 25.42
N GLY A 482 28.14 2.89 25.32
CA GLY A 482 28.77 4.18 25.60
C GLY A 482 29.66 4.69 24.45
N LEU A 483 30.34 5.81 24.67
CA LEU A 483 31.14 6.51 23.64
C LEU A 483 32.60 6.03 23.56
N THR A 484 32.94 4.93 24.24
CA THR A 484 34.28 4.33 24.18
C THR A 484 34.08 2.84 23.99
N ARG A 485 34.60 2.29 22.89
CA ARG A 485 34.31 0.91 22.48
C ARG A 485 34.69 -0.09 23.58
N PRO A 486 33.72 -0.87 24.11
CA PRO A 486 34.01 -2.01 24.98
C PRO A 486 34.76 -3.12 24.24
N GLY A 487 35.51 -3.94 24.97
CA GLY A 487 36.20 -5.11 24.39
C GLY A 487 35.32 -6.35 24.18
N THR A 488 34.11 -6.35 24.75
CA THR A 488 33.14 -7.45 24.73
C THR A 488 31.72 -6.88 24.73
N ALA A 489 30.74 -7.67 24.29
CA ALA A 489 29.32 -7.35 24.34
C ALA A 489 28.52 -8.61 24.73
N ASP A 490 27.40 -8.47 25.43
CA ASP A 490 26.59 -9.61 25.83
C ASP A 490 25.75 -10.21 24.69
N PHE A 491 25.39 -9.40 23.67
CA PHE A 491 24.58 -9.87 22.54
C PHE A 491 25.42 -10.12 21.28
N HIS A 492 26.08 -9.09 20.77
CA HIS A 492 26.83 -9.19 19.51
C HIS A 492 28.00 -8.22 19.45
N ILE A 493 29.12 -8.66 18.89
CA ILE A 493 30.24 -7.80 18.50
C ILE A 493 30.83 -8.30 17.19
N GLU A 494 30.92 -7.43 16.19
CA GLU A 494 31.46 -7.79 14.88
C GLU A 494 32.17 -6.60 14.23
N MET A 495 33.25 -6.90 13.53
CA MET A 495 34.04 -5.91 12.79
C MET A 495 33.86 -6.14 11.30
N ILE A 496 33.58 -5.06 10.57
CA ILE A 496 33.59 -5.01 9.11
C ILE A 496 34.54 -3.92 8.63
N SER A 497 35.01 -4.03 7.40
CA SER A 497 35.63 -2.90 6.70
C SER A 497 34.53 -2.18 5.91
N LEU A 498 34.42 -0.87 6.08
CA LEU A 498 33.43 -0.08 5.36
C LEU A 498 33.77 -0.02 3.86
N ASP A 499 32.73 -0.08 3.04
CA ASP A 499 32.79 0.26 1.63
C ASP A 499 32.91 1.77 1.43
N GLY A 500 32.99 2.21 0.17
CA GLY A 500 33.15 3.63 -0.19
C GLY A 500 34.61 4.11 -0.15
N ALA A 501 34.83 5.36 -0.54
CA ALA A 501 36.17 5.92 -0.68
C ALA A 501 36.27 7.35 -0.15
N GLY A 502 36.89 7.53 1.01
CA GLY A 502 37.14 8.86 1.57
C GLY A 502 36.22 9.22 2.74
N GLU A 503 36.36 10.45 3.22
CA GLU A 503 35.64 10.97 4.39
C GLU A 503 34.15 11.16 4.07
N GLY A 504 33.26 10.59 4.88
CA GLY A 504 31.80 10.71 4.75
C GLY A 504 31.17 9.68 3.81
N ASP A 505 31.96 9.08 2.93
CA ASP A 505 31.48 8.10 1.94
C ASP A 505 31.48 6.65 2.46
N GLY A 506 31.97 6.43 3.69
CA GLY A 506 32.05 5.10 4.29
C GLY A 506 30.68 4.57 4.70
N PHE A 507 30.33 3.38 4.22
CA PHE A 507 29.09 2.68 4.58
C PHE A 507 29.29 1.17 4.72
N GLY A 508 28.35 0.50 5.37
CA GLY A 508 28.33 -0.95 5.48
C GLY A 508 27.15 -1.43 6.31
N SER A 509 26.93 -2.74 6.35
CA SER A 509 25.89 -3.33 7.19
C SER A 509 26.30 -4.72 7.67
N VAL A 510 25.64 -5.18 8.73
CA VAL A 510 25.79 -6.53 9.27
C VAL A 510 24.39 -7.11 9.46
N SER A 511 24.18 -8.33 8.96
CA SER A 511 22.97 -9.11 9.24
C SER A 511 23.24 -10.13 10.33
N ILE A 512 22.57 -9.98 11.48
CA ILE A 512 22.76 -10.86 12.64
C ILE A 512 21.53 -11.73 12.88
N PRO A 513 21.68 -13.02 13.21
CA PRO A 513 20.55 -13.83 13.64
C PRO A 513 20.16 -13.46 15.07
N ILE A 514 18.86 -13.33 15.34
CA ILE A 514 18.34 -13.30 16.71
C ILE A 514 18.06 -14.74 17.12
N PRO A 515 18.77 -15.30 18.12
CA PRO A 515 18.61 -16.70 18.50
C PRO A 515 17.16 -17.05 18.80
N ASN A 516 16.74 -18.26 18.44
CA ASN A 516 15.45 -18.80 18.85
C ASN A 516 15.50 -19.26 20.31
N ASP A 517 15.65 -18.31 21.22
CA ASP A 517 15.69 -18.52 22.67
C ASP A 517 14.57 -17.69 23.33
N PRO A 518 13.55 -18.34 23.92
CA PRO A 518 12.48 -17.65 24.64
C PRO A 518 12.97 -16.75 25.77
N ALA A 519 14.17 -16.97 26.33
CA ALA A 519 14.75 -16.09 27.34
C ALA A 519 15.14 -14.71 26.80
N LEU A 520 15.15 -14.52 25.48
CA LEU A 520 15.32 -13.21 24.84
C LEU A 520 14.01 -12.44 24.74
N ALA A 521 12.84 -13.08 24.84
CA ALA A 521 11.57 -12.39 24.72
C ALA A 521 11.43 -11.27 25.77
N GLY A 522 11.17 -10.06 25.30
CA GLY A 522 10.99 -8.87 26.12
C GLY A 522 12.28 -8.27 26.69
N LYS A 523 13.47 -8.76 26.33
CA LYS A 523 14.73 -8.11 26.69
C LYS A 523 14.97 -6.86 25.86
N GLU A 524 15.56 -5.85 26.50
CA GLU A 524 15.98 -4.62 25.86
C GLU A 524 17.47 -4.68 25.56
N TRP A 525 17.85 -4.17 24.40
CA TRP A 525 19.21 -4.19 23.88
C TRP A 525 19.57 -2.81 23.32
N PHE A 526 20.85 -2.49 23.40
CA PHE A 526 21.40 -1.23 22.95
C PHE A 526 22.60 -1.50 22.06
N GLY A 527 22.67 -0.83 20.92
CA GLY A 527 23.81 -0.97 20.04
C GLY A 527 24.37 0.35 19.54
N ARG A 528 25.65 0.31 19.16
CA ARG A 528 26.40 1.42 18.57
C ARG A 528 27.37 0.90 17.52
N TRP A 529 27.65 1.78 16.57
CA TRP A 529 28.77 1.65 15.65
C TRP A 529 29.96 2.48 16.12
N TYR A 530 31.14 1.89 16.04
CA TYR A 530 32.43 2.54 16.29
C TYR A 530 33.26 2.45 15.02
N VAL A 531 33.59 3.59 14.40
CA VAL A 531 34.25 3.66 13.10
C VAL A 531 35.60 4.35 13.27
N ILE A 532 36.68 3.78 12.72
CA ILE A 532 37.97 4.49 12.70
C ILE A 532 37.86 5.74 11.84
N ASP A 533 38.10 6.90 12.44
CA ASP A 533 37.91 8.21 11.78
C ASP A 533 39.20 8.76 11.16
N THR A 534 40.37 8.24 11.56
CA THR A 534 41.65 8.53 10.90
C THR A 534 42.52 7.28 10.79
N GLY A 535 43.34 7.18 9.74
CA GLY A 535 44.21 6.02 9.45
C GLY A 535 45.31 5.71 10.49
N GLY A 536 45.26 6.34 11.68
CA GLY A 536 46.12 6.07 12.84
C GLY A 536 45.56 5.10 13.87
N GLY A 537 44.31 4.62 13.72
CA GLY A 537 43.78 3.43 14.41
C GLY A 537 43.36 3.56 15.88
N SER A 538 43.44 4.74 16.49
CA SER A 538 42.96 4.98 17.87
C SER A 538 41.89 6.06 17.99
N ASP A 539 41.56 6.72 16.88
CA ASP A 539 40.55 7.76 16.82
C ASP A 539 39.27 7.17 16.23
N GLU A 540 38.22 7.14 17.04
CA GLU A 540 36.95 6.50 16.72
C GLU A 540 35.84 7.54 16.72
N ALA A 541 35.10 7.59 15.63
CA ALA A 541 33.78 8.21 15.62
C ALA A 541 32.74 7.17 16.06
N VAL A 542 31.75 7.61 16.82
CA VAL A 542 30.73 6.75 17.43
C VAL A 542 29.36 7.22 17.02
N SER A 543 28.53 6.28 16.56
CA SER A 543 27.15 6.58 16.18
C SER A 543 26.29 6.94 17.38
N LYS A 544 25.08 7.43 17.09
CA LYS A 544 23.96 7.41 18.06
C LYS A 544 23.68 5.98 18.53
N VAL A 545 23.04 5.82 19.69
CA VAL A 545 22.60 4.50 20.15
C VAL A 545 21.32 4.12 19.40
N PHE A 546 21.23 2.87 18.97
CA PHE A 546 19.96 2.28 18.57
C PHE A 546 19.51 1.31 19.66
N ARG A 547 18.26 1.46 20.10
CA ARG A 547 17.65 0.67 21.17
C ARG A 547 16.53 -0.16 20.60
N PHE A 548 16.46 -1.42 20.96
CA PHE A 548 15.37 -2.29 20.53
C PHE A 548 14.99 -3.29 21.63
N LYS A 549 13.77 -3.82 21.54
CA LYS A 549 13.27 -4.84 22.45
C LYS A 549 12.95 -6.09 21.66
N THR A 550 13.61 -7.19 21.97
CA THR A 550 13.30 -8.48 21.35
C THR A 550 11.89 -8.93 21.74
N PHE A 551 11.15 -9.48 20.80
CA PHE A 551 9.79 -9.98 21.06
C PHE A 551 9.61 -11.36 20.46
N GLU A 552 8.71 -12.14 21.04
CA GLU A 552 8.29 -13.43 20.49
C GLU A 552 7.01 -13.28 19.69
N ILE A 553 6.74 -14.24 18.82
CA ILE A 553 5.44 -14.37 18.19
C ILE A 553 4.43 -14.53 19.33
N GLN A 554 3.48 -13.61 19.44
CA GLN A 554 2.33 -13.84 20.30
C GLN A 554 1.55 -15.00 19.68
N GLN A 555 1.84 -16.24 20.11
CA GLN A 555 0.83 -17.28 19.98
C GLN A 555 -0.33 -16.77 20.79
N GLN A 556 -1.32 -16.18 20.12
CA GLN A 556 -2.57 -15.82 20.76
C GLN A 556 -3.22 -17.14 21.13
N THR A 557 -2.87 -17.64 22.32
CA THR A 557 -3.45 -18.83 22.91
C THR A 557 -4.93 -18.57 22.93
N ALA A 558 -5.65 -19.37 22.14
CA ALA A 558 -7.07 -19.26 21.90
C ALA A 558 -7.81 -18.76 23.14
N ILE A 559 -8.45 -17.59 23.03
CA ILE A 559 -9.51 -17.18 23.95
C ILE A 559 -10.77 -17.99 23.59
N PHE A 560 -10.64 -19.31 23.81
CA PHE A 560 -11.62 -20.20 24.44
C PHE A 560 -12.15 -19.63 25.76
N ALA A 561 -12.77 -18.45 25.75
CA ALA A 561 -13.61 -17.98 26.84
C ALA A 561 -14.74 -17.11 26.26
N ASP A 562 -15.92 -17.74 26.18
CA ASP A 562 -17.25 -17.12 26.23
C ASP A 562 -17.75 -16.39 24.96
N GLY A 563 -18.09 -17.21 23.97
CA GLY A 563 -19.44 -17.19 23.39
C GLY A 563 -19.75 -16.14 22.32
N PHE A 564 -19.59 -16.52 21.05
CA PHE A 564 -20.59 -16.21 20.03
C PHE A 564 -20.57 -17.33 18.95
N GLU A 565 -21.33 -18.40 19.20
CA GLU A 565 -21.92 -19.16 18.11
C GLU A 565 -23.08 -18.34 17.54
N SER A 566 -22.86 -17.69 16.41
CA SER A 566 -23.92 -17.54 15.39
C SER A 566 -23.28 -17.24 14.05
N GLY A 567 -23.20 -18.27 13.20
CA GLY A 567 -22.93 -18.13 11.78
C GLY A 567 -24.07 -17.39 11.09
N ASP A 568 -24.02 -16.07 11.15
CA ASP A 568 -24.88 -15.21 10.34
C ASP A 568 -24.16 -14.86 9.04
N THR A 569 -24.38 -15.69 8.02
CA THR A 569 -23.96 -15.46 6.64
C THR A 569 -24.91 -14.53 5.87
N SER A 570 -25.80 -13.78 6.55
CA SER A 570 -26.80 -12.93 5.88
C SER A 570 -26.24 -11.69 5.17
N ALA A 571 -24.96 -11.36 5.35
CA ALA A 571 -24.30 -10.29 4.60
C ALA A 571 -23.84 -10.70 3.18
N TRP A 572 -23.91 -12.00 2.81
CA TRP A 572 -23.34 -12.51 1.56
C TRP A 572 -24.32 -13.29 0.67
N SER A 573 -25.63 -13.18 0.89
CA SER A 573 -26.63 -13.82 0.01
C SER A 573 -27.71 -12.85 -0.46
N ALA A 574 -27.42 -12.10 -1.52
CA ALA A 574 -28.46 -11.56 -2.37
C ALA A 574 -28.94 -12.65 -3.35
N THR A 575 -29.71 -13.62 -2.85
CA THR A 575 -30.55 -14.48 -3.71
C THR A 575 -31.96 -13.91 -3.82
N VAL A 576 -32.29 -13.56 -5.06
CA VAL A 576 -33.58 -13.34 -5.74
C VAL A 576 -34.73 -14.14 -5.10
N PRO A 577 -35.91 -13.51 -4.85
CA PRO A 577 -36.98 -13.43 -5.86
C PRO A 577 -37.11 -12.07 -6.56
#